data_AF-A0A8S3IGE2-F1
#
_entry.id   AF-A0A8S3IGE2-F1
#
_cell.length_a   1.000
_cell.length_b   1.000
_cell.length_c   1.000
_cell.angle_alpha   90.00
_cell.angle_beta   90.00
_cell.angle_gamma   90.00
#
_symmetry.space_group_name_H-M   'P 1'
#
loop_
_entity.id
_entity.type
_entity.pdbx_description
1 polymer ?
#
loop_
_entity_poly.entity_id
_entity_poly.type
_entity_poly.pdbx_seq_one_letter_code
_entity_poly.pdbx_strand_id
1 'polypeptide(L)' 'MYIFLLFNLFKIILGGEHQRRLLKYLLDENNHNPLERPVYNDSHSLTVTMNMALQQIIDFDEKNEILAVSGWLVL' A
#
# COMPACT_ATOMS: atom_id res chain seq x y z
N MET A 1 -7.64 -34.69 18.22
CA MET A 1 -8.08 -33.80 17.13
C MET A 1 -8.36 -32.37 17.62
N TYR A 2 -9.27 -32.14 18.57
CA TYR A 2 -9.60 -30.80 19.09
C TYR A 2 -8.42 -30.02 19.73
N ILE A 3 -7.54 -30.71 20.45
CA ILE A 3 -6.35 -30.08 21.07
C ILE A 3 -5.39 -29.52 20.02
N PHE A 4 -5.19 -30.23 18.91
CA PHE A 4 -4.33 -29.77 17.82
C PHE A 4 -4.91 -28.51 17.15
N LEU A 5 -6.24 -28.47 16.96
CA LEU A 5 -6.94 -27.28 16.48
C LEU A 5 -6.75 -26.09 17.43
N LEU A 6 -6.86 -26.33 18.74
CA LEU A 6 -6.71 -25.29 19.76
C LEU A 6 -5.28 -24.71 19.80
N PHE A 7 -4.25 -25.54 19.63
CA PHE A 7 -2.86 -25.09 19.49
C PHE A 7 -2.62 -24.24 18.23
N ASN A 8 -3.24 -24.61 17.10
CA ASN A 8 -3.14 -23.83 15.87
C ASN A 8 -3.85 -22.48 15.99
N LEU A 9 -5.03 -22.44 16.63
CA LEU A 9 -5.71 -21.19 16.98
C LEU A 9 -4.85 -20.29 17.87
N PHE A 10 -4.20 -20.87 18.89
CA PHE A 10 -3.33 -20.10 19.79
C PHE A 10 -2.13 -19.48 19.06
N LYS A 11 -1.52 -20.22 18.13
CA LYS A 11 -0.45 -19.69 17.26
C LYS A 11 -0.91 -18.51 16.38
N ILE A 12 -2.12 -18.59 15.81
CA ILE A 12 -2.68 -17.52 14.98
C ILE A 12 -2.91 -16.25 15.81
N ILE A 13 -3.41 -16.40 17.05
CA ILE A 13 -3.67 -15.28 17.97
C ILE A 13 -2.37 -14.56 18.37
N LEU A 14 -1.28 -15.30 18.56
CA LEU A 14 0.03 -14.76 18.96
C LEU A 14 0.88 -14.21 17.79
N GLY A 15 0.54 -14.53 16.53
CA GLY A 15 1.38 -14.17 15.37
C GLY A 15 1.51 -12.66 15.12
N GLY A 16 0.57 -11.85 15.61
CA GLY A 16 0.53 -10.40 15.32
C GLY A 16 1.45 -9.53 16.18
N GLU A 17 2.05 -10.04 17.27
CA GLU A 17 2.81 -9.18 18.20
C GLU A 17 4.05 -8.56 17.56
N HIS A 18 4.82 -9.35 16.83
CA HIS A 18 6.01 -8.86 16.14
C HIS A 18 5.66 -7.87 15.02
N GLN A 19 4.55 -8.10 14.31
CA GLN A 19 4.03 -7.18 13.29
C GLN A 19 3.63 -5.85 13.93
N ARG A 20 2.86 -5.86 15.03
CA ARG A 20 2.45 -4.64 15.75
C ARG A 20 3.65 -3.87 16.29
N ARG A 21 4.64 -4.58 16.85
CA ARG A 21 5.89 -3.97 17.32
C ARG A 21 6.65 -3.28 16.19
N LEU A 22 6.78 -3.94 15.04
CA LEU A 22 7.47 -3.38 13.87
C LEU A 22 6.70 -2.17 13.31
N LEU A 23 5.38 -2.29 13.13
CA LEU A 23 4.53 -1.19 12.65
C LEU A 23 4.64 0.02 13.58
N LYS A 24 4.57 -0.19 14.89
CA LYS A 24 4.73 0.89 15.86
C LYS A 24 6.09 1.56 15.75
N TYR A 25 7.17 0.80 15.51
CA TYR A 25 8.51 1.35 15.38
C TYR A 25 8.73 2.11 14.07
N LEU A 26 8.19 1.61 12.94
CA LEU A 26 8.37 2.20 11.62
C LEU A 26 7.48 3.43 11.39
N LEU A 27 6.28 3.42 11.97
CA LEU A 27 5.28 4.49 11.80
C LEU A 27 5.19 5.42 13.01
N ASP A 28 6.12 5.32 13.96
CA ASP A 28 6.23 6.28 15.06
C ASP A 28 6.54 7.66 14.49
N GLU A 29 5.82 8.70 14.93
CA GLU A 29 6.01 10.08 14.46
C GLU A 29 7.43 10.60 14.74
N ASN A 30 8.10 10.04 15.75
CA ASN A 30 9.48 10.36 16.07
C ASN A 30 10.51 9.81 15.04
N ASN A 31 10.13 8.76 14.30
CA ASN A 31 11.01 8.06 13.35
C ASN A 31 10.63 8.28 11.88
N HIS A 32 9.36 8.58 11.60
CA HIS A 32 8.86 8.76 10.24
C HIS A 32 7.87 9.94 10.16
N ASN A 33 8.30 11.03 9.53
CA ASN A 33 7.45 12.18 9.22
C ASN A 33 6.89 12.05 7.79
N PRO A 34 5.58 11.84 7.59
CA PRO A 34 4.99 11.68 6.27
C PRO A 34 4.98 12.98 5.43
N LEU A 35 5.23 14.14 6.04
CA LEU A 35 5.36 15.41 5.34
C LEU A 35 6.77 15.64 4.77
N GLU A 36 7.76 14.88 5.25
CA GLU A 36 9.12 14.96 4.77
C GLU A 36 9.36 13.98 3.63
N ARG A 37 10.10 14.45 2.63
CA ARG A 37 10.49 13.61 1.50
C ARG A 37 11.53 12.59 1.97
N PRO A 38 11.30 11.28 1.79
CA PRO A 38 12.21 10.24 2.28
C PRO A 38 13.43 10.12 1.36
N VAL A 39 14.40 11.02 1.54
CA VAL A 39 15.69 10.99 0.84
C VAL A 39 16.82 11.09 1.84
N TYR A 40 17.93 10.41 1.59
CA TYR A 40 19.12 10.53 2.45
C TYR A 40 19.80 11.90 2.31
N ASN A 41 19.77 12.45 1.10
CA ASN A 41 20.36 13.76 0.78
C ASN A 41 19.36 14.57 -0.04
N ASP A 42 19.07 15.79 0.41
CA ASP A 42 18.11 16.69 -0.23
C ASP A 42 18.46 17.04 -1.69
N SER A 43 19.74 16.93 -2.07
CA SER A 43 20.19 17.17 -3.44
C SER A 43 19.84 16.04 -4.42
N HIS A 44 19.48 14.86 -3.93
CA HIS A 44 19.15 13.71 -4.78
C HIS A 44 17.67 13.70 -5.15
N SER A 45 17.35 13.30 -6.38
CA SER A 45 15.98 13.11 -6.86
C SER A 45 15.40 11.75 -6.44
N LEU A 46 14.08 11.66 -6.29
CA LEU A 46 13.35 10.39 -6.24
C LEU A 46 12.73 10.10 -7.61
N THR A 47 12.93 8.89 -8.11
CA THR A 47 12.30 8.43 -9.37
C THR A 47 11.00 7.69 -9.03
N VAL A 48 9.87 8.20 -9.52
CA VAL A 48 8.56 7.55 -9.39
C VAL A 48 8.19 6.95 -10.74
N THR A 49 7.97 5.64 -10.79
CA THR A 49 7.63 4.93 -12.03
C THR A 49 6.14 4.65 -12.04
N MET A 50 5.40 5.42 -12.82
CA MET A 50 3.95 5.24 -12.92
C MET A 50 3.59 4.29 -14.04
N ASN A 51 2.81 3.27 -13.71
CA ASN A 51 2.20 2.34 -14.64
C ASN A 51 0.68 2.42 -14.51
N MET A 52 -0.04 2.16 -15.60
CA MET A 52 -1.49 2.10 -15.61
C MET A 52 -1.96 0.76 -16.16
N ALA A 53 -2.91 0.14 -15.47
CA ALA A 53 -3.64 -1.02 -15.95
C ALA A 53 -5.06 -0.59 -16.31
N LEU A 54 -5.36 -0.52 -17.61
CA LEU A 54 -6.72 -0.29 -18.08
C LEU A 54 -7.58 -1.51 -17.74
N GLN A 55 -8.69 -1.28 -17.04
CA GLN A 55 -9.66 -2.32 -16.76
C GLN A 55 -10.73 -2.35 -17.85
N GLN A 56 -11.39 -1.22 -18.10
CA GLN A 56 -12.50 -1.12 -19.05
C GLN A 56 -12.61 0.31 -19.62
N ILE A 57 -13.15 0.41 -20.84
CA ILE A 57 -13.68 1.66 -21.38
C ILE A 57 -15.16 1.71 -21.02
N ILE A 58 -15.59 2.77 -20.34
CA ILE A 58 -16.95 2.94 -19.83
C ILE A 58 -17.83 3.60 -20.88
N ASP A 59 -17.37 4.71 -21.45
CA ASP A 59 -18.13 5.49 -22.43
C ASP A 59 -17.19 6.39 -23.26
N PHE A 60 -17.67 6.78 -24.44
CA PHE A 60 -17.01 7.76 -25.30
C PHE A 60 -18.03 8.81 -25.76
N ASP A 61 -17.86 10.03 -25.27
CA ASP A 61 -18.63 11.19 -25.70
C ASP A 61 -17.94 11.83 -26.91
N GLU A 62 -18.35 11.45 -28.12
CA GLU A 62 -17.82 11.96 -29.40
C GLU A 62 -17.98 13.47 -29.55
N LYS A 63 -19.05 14.05 -29.00
CA LYS A 63 -19.36 15.47 -29.16
C LYS A 63 -18.44 16.34 -28.30
N ASN A 64 -18.06 15.83 -27.14
CA ASN A 64 -17.16 16.53 -26.20
C ASN A 64 -15.74 15.96 -26.20
N GLU A 65 -15.46 14.92 -26.99
CA GLU A 65 -14.19 14.19 -27.08
C GLU A 65 -13.70 13.60 -25.73
N ILE A 66 -14.65 13.15 -24.89
CA ILE A 66 -14.34 12.60 -23.56
C ILE A 66 -14.40 11.08 -23.59
N LEU A 67 -13.29 10.41 -23.23
CA LEU A 67 -13.24 8.97 -23.01
C LEU A 67 -13.24 8.67 -21.50
N ALA A 68 -14.32 8.06 -21.02
CA ALA A 68 -14.39 7.59 -19.65
C ALA A 68 -13.81 6.17 -19.55
N VAL A 69 -12.78 5.99 -18.74
CA VAL A 69 -12.14 4.67 -18.52
C VAL A 69 -12.06 4.34 -17.03
N SER A 70 -12.18 3.05 -16.72
CA SER A 70 -11.87 2.50 -15.41
C SER A 70 -10.52 1.79 -15.48
N GLY A 71 -9.66 2.03 -14.50
CA GLY A 71 -8.35 1.40 -14.43
C GLY A 71 -7.66 1.63 -13.10
N TRP A 72 -6.52 0.97 -12.94
CA TRP A 72 -5.67 1.07 -11.76
C TRP A 72 -4.39 1.83 -12.11
N LEU A 73 -4.00 2.74 -11.22
CA LEU A 73 -2.70 3.39 -11.26
C LEU A 73 -1.78 2.68 -10.27
N VAL A 74 -0.62 2.27 -10.75
CA VAL A 74 0.42 1.61 -9.97
C VAL A 74 1.62 2.53 -9.94
N LEU A 75 2.08 2.88 -8.73
CA LEU A 75 3.26 3.72 -8.50
C LEU A 75 4.48 2.88 -8.12
#